data_AF-A0A363CYF2-F1
#
_entry.id   AF-A0A363CYF2-F1
#
_cell.length_a   1.000
_cell.length_b   1.000
_cell.length_c   1.000
_cell.angle_alpha   90.00
_cell.angle_beta   90.00
_cell.angle_gamma   90.00
#
_symmetry.space_group_name_H-M   'P 1'
#
loop_
_entity.id
_entity.type
_entity.pdbx_description
1 polymer ?
#
loop_
_entity_poly.entity_id
_entity_poly.type
_entity_poly.pdbx_seq_one_letter_code
_entity_poly.pdbx_strand_id
1 'polypeptide(L)'
;MKLEYAGLKPVINEHGISFKDGKEDKFIYLPFAVDILNAIDHTYEQKKKYSHQLNTTALSPNEILDVLLKFHPDLETVMNKEIESYTKHLDSEEEAVNNKTILSQIEKDTFIANLKLMRKYKTQRAKNKIFYFHCIETIVEVILKYKIKELDTPFNERFWHIFQTIEGNLSTHKIASDLKMTEENDVLKAMLQINIF
;
A
#
# COMPACT_ATOMS: atom_id res chain seq x y z
N MET A 1 9.91 -14.11 2.61
CA MET A 1 8.94 -13.60 1.61
C MET A 1 9.65 -12.74 0.53
N LYS A 2 9.12 -12.59 -0.70
CA LYS A 2 9.70 -11.70 -1.74
C LYS A 2 8.68 -10.67 -2.25
N LEU A 3 9.07 -9.40 -2.26
CA LEU A 3 8.31 -8.31 -2.87
C LEU A 3 8.84 -8.04 -4.29
N GLU A 4 7.94 -7.90 -5.25
CA GLU A 4 8.28 -7.58 -6.64
C GLU A 4 7.10 -6.89 -7.31
N TYR A 5 7.38 -5.95 -8.22
CA TYR A 5 6.36 -5.26 -9.00
C TYR A 5 5.62 -6.24 -9.91
N ALA A 6 4.28 -6.24 -9.88
CA ALA A 6 3.48 -7.08 -10.75
C ALA A 6 2.91 -6.32 -11.96
N GLY A 7 2.35 -5.11 -11.80
CA GLY A 7 1.80 -4.33 -12.93
C GLY A 7 0.55 -3.50 -12.60
N LEU A 8 -0.47 -3.50 -13.46
CA LEU A 8 -1.79 -2.89 -13.25
C LEU A 8 -2.84 -3.89 -12.73
N LYS A 9 -3.98 -3.44 -12.20
CA LYS A 9 -5.03 -4.35 -11.73
C LYS A 9 -5.63 -5.13 -12.92
N PRO A 10 -5.66 -6.48 -12.90
CA PRO A 10 -6.20 -7.25 -13.99
C PRO A 10 -7.73 -7.27 -13.93
N VAL A 11 -8.36 -7.31 -15.10
CA VAL A 11 -9.78 -7.56 -15.31
C VAL A 11 -9.88 -8.85 -16.13
N ILE A 12 -10.53 -9.85 -15.55
CA ILE A 12 -10.52 -11.22 -16.07
C ILE A 12 -11.96 -11.65 -16.31
N ASN A 13 -12.23 -12.20 -17.48
CA ASN A 13 -13.54 -12.74 -17.85
C ASN A 13 -13.39 -13.90 -18.85
N GLU A 14 -14.51 -14.41 -19.35
CA GLU A 14 -14.62 -15.46 -20.36
C GLU A 14 -14.04 -15.06 -21.73
N HIS A 15 -13.86 -13.76 -22.00
CA HIS A 15 -13.33 -13.26 -23.27
C HIS A 15 -11.82 -12.96 -23.22
N GLY A 16 -11.20 -12.93 -22.03
CA GLY A 16 -9.77 -12.74 -21.88
C GLY A 16 -9.37 -11.98 -20.62
N ILE A 17 -8.17 -11.41 -20.68
CA ILE A 17 -7.55 -10.64 -19.60
C ILE A 17 -7.19 -9.27 -20.15
N SER A 18 -7.60 -8.23 -19.43
CA SER A 18 -7.21 -6.84 -19.67
C SER A 18 -6.72 -6.20 -18.37
N PHE A 19 -6.24 -4.97 -18.43
CA PHE A 19 -5.69 -4.25 -17.29
C PHE A 19 -6.36 -2.89 -17.14
N LYS A 20 -6.66 -2.51 -15.90
CA LYS A 20 -7.31 -1.25 -15.58
C LYS A 20 -6.28 -0.14 -15.36
N ASP A 21 -6.34 0.88 -16.20
CA ASP A 21 -5.53 2.09 -16.07
C ASP A 21 -5.81 2.83 -14.75
N GLY A 22 -4.77 3.45 -14.21
CA GLY A 22 -4.82 4.16 -12.93
C GLY A 22 -4.99 3.26 -11.69
N LYS A 23 -4.97 1.93 -11.86
CA LYS A 23 -4.96 0.97 -10.74
C LYS A 23 -3.60 0.29 -10.61
N GLU A 24 -2.62 1.14 -10.34
CA GLU A 24 -1.23 0.77 -10.09
C GLU A 24 -1.08 -0.29 -8.98
N ASP A 25 0.01 -1.06 -9.09
CA ASP A 25 0.48 -1.90 -7.98
C ASP A 25 0.88 -1.03 -6.78
N LYS A 26 0.59 -1.49 -5.56
CA LYS A 26 1.02 -0.79 -4.35
C LYS A 26 2.53 -0.83 -4.14
N PHE A 27 3.24 -1.76 -4.80
CA PHE A 27 4.69 -1.84 -4.77
C PHE A 27 5.40 -0.51 -5.07
N ILE A 28 4.89 0.28 -6.01
CA ILE A 28 5.54 1.54 -6.44
C ILE A 28 5.51 2.64 -5.36
N TYR A 29 4.65 2.50 -4.34
CA TYR A 29 4.56 3.44 -3.23
C TYR A 29 5.42 3.01 -2.04
N LEU A 30 5.89 1.76 -2.00
CA LEU A 30 6.64 1.22 -0.87
C LEU A 30 7.94 1.97 -0.57
N PRO A 31 8.80 2.31 -1.57
CA PRO A 31 10.03 3.05 -1.26
C PRO A 31 9.75 4.40 -0.59
N PHE A 32 8.72 5.11 -1.07
CA PHE A 32 8.30 6.41 -0.54
C PHE A 32 7.70 6.30 0.86
N ALA A 33 6.89 5.26 1.12
CA ALA A 33 6.32 5.02 2.44
C ALA A 33 7.42 4.65 3.46
N VAL A 34 8.38 3.82 3.08
CA VAL A 34 9.52 3.47 3.92
C VAL A 34 10.42 4.69 4.19
N ASP A 35 10.63 5.55 3.20
CA ASP A 35 11.40 6.78 3.40
C ASP A 35 10.70 7.73 4.38
N ILE A 36 9.37 7.86 4.31
CA ILE A 36 8.58 8.58 5.33
C ILE A 36 8.80 7.95 6.70
N LEU A 37 8.65 6.62 6.82
CA LEU A 37 8.81 5.92 8.10
C LEU A 37 10.20 6.16 8.71
N ASN A 38 11.26 6.04 7.92
CA ASN A 38 12.63 6.32 8.35
C ASN A 38 12.84 7.79 8.72
N ALA A 39 12.18 8.71 8.02
CA ALA A 39 12.25 10.14 8.31
C ALA A 39 11.59 10.51 9.63
N ILE A 40 10.58 9.75 10.08
CA ILE A 40 9.81 10.07 11.28
C ILE A 40 10.17 9.21 12.50
N ASP A 41 10.82 8.05 12.33
CA ASP A 41 11.23 7.18 13.44
C ASP A 41 12.57 7.63 14.06
N HIS A 42 12.52 8.73 14.79
CA HIS A 42 13.64 9.20 15.59
C HIS A 42 13.15 9.82 16.91
N THR A 43 14.07 10.26 17.75
CA THR A 43 13.72 10.97 19.00
C THR A 43 13.34 12.42 18.70
N TYR A 44 12.30 12.92 19.37
CA TYR A 44 11.80 14.27 19.17
C TYR A 44 12.04 15.16 20.39
N GLU A 45 12.71 16.28 20.18
CA GLU A 45 12.71 17.45 21.05
C GLU A 45 11.46 18.33 20.84
N GLN A 46 10.96 18.90 21.93
CA GLN A 46 9.74 19.72 21.91
C GLN A 46 9.92 20.99 21.06
N LYS A 47 8.91 21.33 20.24
CA LYS A 47 8.85 22.55 19.39
C LYS A 47 9.93 22.65 18.31
N LYS A 48 10.62 21.56 17.98
CA LYS A 48 11.61 21.52 16.90
C LYS A 48 10.99 20.99 15.61
N LYS A 49 11.32 21.63 14.48
CA LYS A 49 11.03 21.10 13.15
C LYS A 49 12.18 20.20 12.72
N TYR A 50 11.86 19.06 12.13
CA TYR A 50 12.82 18.14 11.55
C TYR A 50 12.62 18.12 10.04
N SER A 51 13.71 17.92 9.33
CA SER A 51 13.72 17.82 7.87
C SER A 51 14.56 16.64 7.48
N HIS A 52 14.04 15.83 6.58
CA HIS A 52 14.73 14.68 6.02
C HIS A 52 14.95 14.92 4.54
N GLN A 53 16.18 14.67 4.07
CA GLN A 53 16.44 14.69 2.65
C GLN A 53 16.00 13.34 2.08
N LEU A 54 15.06 13.37 1.13
CA LEU A 54 14.56 12.18 0.48
C LEU A 54 15.71 11.31 -0.03
N ASN A 55 15.71 10.04 0.34
CA ASN A 55 16.78 9.16 -0.05
C ASN A 55 16.66 8.84 -1.56
N THR A 56 17.62 9.29 -2.36
CA THR A 56 17.58 9.15 -3.82
C THR A 56 17.98 7.75 -4.29
N THR A 57 18.59 6.95 -3.42
CA THR A 57 18.88 5.54 -3.71
C THR A 57 17.62 4.69 -3.56
N ALA A 58 17.21 4.04 -4.64
CA ALA A 58 16.10 3.12 -4.63
C ALA A 58 16.38 1.96 -3.66
N LEU A 59 15.63 1.89 -2.56
CA LEU A 59 15.69 0.77 -1.64
C LEU A 59 15.34 -0.52 -2.39
N SER A 60 16.12 -1.56 -2.16
CA SER A 60 15.82 -2.89 -2.65
C SER A 60 14.58 -3.46 -1.93
N PRO A 61 13.86 -4.40 -2.56
CA PRO A 61 12.70 -5.05 -1.93
C PRO A 61 13.02 -5.72 -0.59
N ASN A 62 14.26 -6.20 -0.41
CA ASN A 62 14.70 -6.82 0.84
C ASN A 62 14.94 -5.76 1.93
N GLU A 63 15.56 -4.63 1.59
CA GLU A 63 15.74 -3.53 2.55
C GLU A 63 14.39 -2.97 3.04
N ILE A 64 13.40 -2.87 2.13
CA ILE A 64 12.03 -2.49 2.48
C ILE A 64 11.42 -3.46 3.49
N LEU A 65 11.62 -4.76 3.28
CA LEU A 65 11.16 -5.81 4.19
C LEU A 65 11.84 -5.70 5.56
N ASP A 66 13.16 -5.53 5.57
CA ASP A 66 13.97 -5.46 6.78
C ASP A 66 13.59 -4.26 7.66
N VAL A 67 13.17 -3.13 7.07
CA VAL A 67 12.68 -1.97 7.84
C VAL A 67 11.43 -2.34 8.63
N LEU A 68 10.39 -2.91 8.00
CA LEU A 68 9.16 -3.23 8.72
C LEU A 68 9.31 -4.37 9.72
N LEU A 69 10.19 -5.35 9.46
CA LEU A 69 10.48 -6.42 10.41
C LEU A 69 11.08 -5.92 11.73
N LYS A 70 11.72 -4.73 11.75
CA LYS A 70 12.17 -4.09 13.00
C LYS A 70 11.02 -3.63 13.88
N PHE A 71 9.91 -3.20 13.29
CA PHE A 71 8.71 -2.75 14.02
C PHE A 71 7.79 -3.92 14.38
N HIS A 72 7.65 -4.87 13.46
CA HIS A 72 6.75 -6.02 13.61
C HIS A 72 7.51 -7.32 13.30
N PRO A 73 8.18 -7.93 14.30
CA PRO A 73 8.95 -9.16 14.09
C PRO A 73 8.11 -10.36 13.62
N ASP A 74 6.80 -10.34 13.87
CA ASP A 74 5.84 -11.36 13.46
C ASP A 74 5.18 -11.08 12.11
N LEU A 75 5.56 -9.99 11.42
CA LEU A 75 4.98 -9.55 10.15
C LEU A 75 4.94 -10.66 9.10
N GLU A 76 6.00 -11.46 8.96
CA GLU A 76 6.00 -12.56 7.99
C GLU A 76 4.90 -13.59 8.29
N THR A 77 4.64 -13.87 9.58
CA THR A 77 3.56 -14.79 9.99
C THR A 77 2.18 -14.18 9.72
N VAL A 78 1.98 -12.90 10.06
CA VAL A 78 0.73 -12.18 9.82
C VAL A 78 0.42 -12.14 8.32
N MET A 79 1.41 -11.79 7.50
CA MET A 79 1.27 -11.73 6.06
C MET A 79 0.97 -13.08 5.44
N ASN A 80 1.65 -14.15 5.87
CA ASN A 80 1.36 -15.49 5.35
C ASN A 80 -0.11 -15.87 5.60
N LYS A 81 -0.67 -15.57 6.77
CA LYS A 81 -2.10 -15.80 7.06
C LYS A 81 -3.02 -14.99 6.14
N GLU A 82 -2.69 -13.72 5.89
CA GLU A 82 -3.48 -12.88 4.97
C GLU A 82 -3.39 -13.36 3.51
N ILE A 83 -2.21 -13.79 3.07
CA ILE A 83 -1.99 -14.35 1.73
C ILE A 83 -2.72 -15.68 1.57
N GLU A 84 -2.75 -16.53 2.60
CA GLU A 84 -3.54 -17.76 2.62
C GLU A 84 -5.04 -17.45 2.51
N SER A 85 -5.53 -16.48 3.27
CA SER A 85 -6.92 -16.01 3.19
C SER A 85 -7.25 -15.51 1.77
N TYR A 86 -6.34 -14.74 1.15
CA TYR A 86 -6.50 -14.29 -0.23
C TYR A 86 -6.49 -15.46 -1.22
N THR A 87 -5.66 -16.48 -1.00
CA THR A 87 -5.61 -17.66 -1.86
C THR A 87 -6.94 -18.42 -1.83
N LYS A 88 -7.55 -18.59 -0.65
CA LYS A 88 -8.91 -19.15 -0.52
C LYS A 88 -9.96 -18.32 -1.24
N HIS A 89 -9.81 -17.00 -1.22
CA HIS A 89 -10.68 -16.13 -2.01
C HIS A 89 -10.54 -16.37 -3.51
N LEU A 90 -9.32 -16.58 -4.04
CA LEU A 90 -9.12 -16.96 -5.44
C LEU A 90 -9.78 -18.31 -5.78
N ASP A 91 -9.71 -19.29 -4.88
CA ASP A 91 -10.41 -20.57 -5.06
C ASP A 91 -11.93 -20.36 -5.16
N SER A 92 -12.49 -19.52 -4.27
CA SER A 92 -13.93 -19.19 -4.30
C SER A 92 -14.36 -18.45 -5.58
N GLU A 93 -13.48 -17.66 -6.19
CA GLU A 93 -13.76 -17.02 -7.49
C GLU A 93 -13.87 -18.07 -8.61
N GLU A 94 -12.98 -19.07 -8.63
CA GLU A 94 -13.02 -20.16 -9.59
C GLU A 94 -14.30 -21.00 -9.42
N GLU A 95 -14.68 -21.32 -8.18
CA GLU A 95 -15.93 -22.01 -7.86
C GLU A 95 -17.18 -21.20 -8.26
N ALA A 96 -17.16 -19.89 -8.04
CA ALA A 96 -18.27 -19.02 -8.41
C ALA A 96 -18.52 -19.01 -9.93
N VAL A 97 -17.48 -19.13 -10.76
CA VAL A 97 -17.62 -19.25 -12.22
C VAL A 97 -18.34 -20.55 -12.60
N ASN A 98 -18.01 -21.67 -11.97
CA ASN A 98 -18.68 -22.95 -12.23
C ASN A 98 -20.19 -22.89 -11.99
N ASN A 99 -20.59 -22.13 -10.96
CA ASN A 99 -21.99 -21.98 -10.56
C ASN A 99 -22.78 -20.96 -11.41
N LYS A 100 -22.14 -20.23 -12.34
CA LYS A 100 -22.86 -19.28 -13.21
C LYS A 100 -23.78 -20.01 -14.20
N THR A 101 -25.06 -19.70 -14.20
CA THR A 101 -26.04 -20.33 -15.11
C THR A 101 -26.07 -19.70 -16.50
N ILE A 102 -25.56 -18.48 -16.65
CA ILE A 102 -25.63 -17.68 -17.89
C ILE A 102 -24.52 -18.06 -18.89
N LEU A 103 -23.40 -18.60 -18.40
CA LEU A 103 -22.25 -18.96 -19.24
C LEU A 103 -22.39 -20.37 -19.79
N SER A 104 -22.05 -20.54 -21.07
CA SER A 104 -21.82 -21.85 -21.68
C SER A 104 -20.64 -22.57 -21.04
N GLN A 105 -20.54 -23.88 -21.25
CA GLN A 105 -19.43 -24.66 -20.69
C GLN A 105 -18.06 -24.15 -21.19
N ILE A 106 -17.96 -23.81 -22.48
CA ILE A 106 -16.72 -23.29 -23.08
C ILE A 106 -16.33 -21.94 -22.45
N GLU A 107 -17.29 -21.06 -22.20
CA GLU A 107 -17.04 -19.77 -21.54
C GLU A 107 -16.58 -19.94 -20.08
N LYS A 108 -17.18 -20.90 -19.35
CA LYS A 108 -16.74 -21.23 -17.99
C LYS A 108 -15.31 -21.75 -17.98
N ASP A 109 -15.00 -22.71 -18.85
CA ASP A 109 -13.67 -23.30 -18.94
C ASP A 109 -12.61 -22.24 -19.31
N THR A 110 -12.96 -21.36 -20.26
CA THR A 110 -12.08 -20.25 -20.67
C THR A 110 -11.86 -19.26 -19.54
N PHE A 111 -12.92 -18.86 -18.81
CA PHE A 111 -12.80 -17.95 -17.69
C PHE A 111 -11.96 -18.56 -16.56
N ILE A 112 -12.20 -19.82 -16.20
CA ILE A 112 -11.39 -20.52 -15.17
C ILE A 112 -9.92 -20.61 -15.60
N ALA A 113 -9.65 -20.90 -16.87
CA ALA A 113 -8.29 -20.90 -17.40
C ALA A 113 -7.62 -19.52 -17.27
N ASN A 114 -8.35 -18.44 -17.59
CA ASN A 114 -7.86 -17.07 -17.44
C ASN A 114 -7.60 -16.70 -15.97
N LEU A 115 -8.47 -17.13 -15.03
CA LEU A 115 -8.27 -16.94 -13.60
C LEU A 115 -7.00 -17.64 -13.11
N LYS A 116 -6.81 -18.92 -13.49
CA LYS A 116 -5.63 -19.71 -13.15
C LYS A 116 -4.35 -19.10 -13.71
N LEU A 117 -4.37 -18.64 -14.96
CA LEU A 117 -3.25 -17.95 -15.60
C LEU A 117 -2.79 -16.72 -14.79
N MET A 118 -3.75 -15.97 -14.25
CA MET A 118 -3.47 -14.74 -13.49
C MET A 118 -3.29 -14.97 -11.98
N ARG A 119 -3.36 -16.21 -11.49
CA ARG A 119 -3.33 -16.51 -10.05
C ARG A 119 -2.05 -15.99 -9.39
N LYS A 120 -0.88 -16.33 -9.93
CA LYS A 120 0.43 -15.85 -9.41
C LYS A 120 0.50 -14.32 -9.42
N TYR A 121 0.03 -13.70 -10.49
CA TYR A 121 -0.01 -12.24 -10.65
C TYR A 121 -0.88 -11.56 -9.60
N LYS A 122 -2.11 -12.06 -9.39
CA LYS A 122 -3.04 -11.57 -8.36
C LYS A 122 -2.46 -11.75 -6.96
N THR A 123 -1.87 -12.91 -6.67
CA THR A 123 -1.21 -13.17 -5.39
C THR A 123 -0.06 -12.19 -5.13
N GLN A 124 0.79 -11.89 -6.12
CA GLN A 124 1.88 -10.94 -5.93
C GLN A 124 1.36 -9.51 -5.67
N ARG A 125 0.34 -9.06 -6.41
CA ARG A 125 -0.32 -7.77 -6.15
C ARG A 125 -0.93 -7.71 -4.75
N ALA A 126 -1.55 -8.80 -4.30
CA ALA A 126 -2.13 -8.87 -2.96
C ALA A 126 -1.02 -8.76 -1.90
N LYS A 127 0.10 -9.48 -2.06
CA LYS A 127 1.28 -9.36 -1.18
C LYS A 127 1.76 -7.91 -1.08
N ASN A 128 1.97 -7.26 -2.22
CA ASN A 128 2.42 -5.87 -2.26
C ASN A 128 1.42 -4.92 -1.58
N LYS A 129 0.12 -5.15 -1.79
CA LYS A 129 -0.95 -4.37 -1.16
C LYS A 129 -0.96 -4.55 0.35
N ILE A 130 -0.94 -5.79 0.84
CA ILE A 130 -0.93 -6.12 2.27
C ILE A 130 0.29 -5.44 2.92
N PHE A 131 1.47 -5.64 2.35
CA PHE A 131 2.72 -5.05 2.85
C PHE A 131 2.65 -3.52 2.92
N TYR A 132 2.10 -2.88 1.88
CA TYR A 132 1.90 -1.43 1.87
C TYR A 132 1.00 -0.96 3.02
N PHE A 133 -0.10 -1.65 3.30
CA PHE A 133 -0.99 -1.26 4.40
C PHE A 133 -0.34 -1.45 5.77
N HIS A 134 0.41 -2.54 5.99
CA HIS A 134 1.22 -2.69 7.20
C HIS A 134 2.21 -1.54 7.37
N CYS A 135 2.88 -1.11 6.28
CA CYS A 135 3.78 0.05 6.33
C CYS A 135 3.06 1.35 6.74
N ILE A 136 1.86 1.59 6.19
CA ILE A 136 1.05 2.75 6.53
C ILE A 136 0.59 2.69 7.99
N GLU A 137 0.20 1.52 8.49
CA GLU A 137 -0.15 1.31 9.89
C GLU A 137 1.02 1.63 10.82
N THR A 138 2.23 1.13 10.51
CA THR A 138 3.44 1.48 11.28
C THR A 138 3.71 2.99 11.26
N ILE A 139 3.55 3.67 10.11
CA ILE A 139 3.70 5.13 10.03
C ILE A 139 2.70 5.83 10.96
N VAL A 140 1.44 5.40 10.96
CA VAL A 140 0.42 5.94 11.86
C VAL A 140 0.81 5.69 13.31
N GLU A 141 1.23 4.49 13.69
CA GLU A 141 1.69 4.18 15.05
C GLU A 141 2.82 5.11 15.51
N VAL A 142 3.80 5.38 14.64
CA VAL A 142 4.91 6.30 14.92
C VAL A 142 4.41 7.74 15.07
N ILE A 143 3.51 8.20 14.21
CA ILE A 143 2.83 9.51 14.34
C ILE A 143 2.15 9.63 15.70
N LEU A 144 1.43 8.61 16.16
CA LEU A 144 0.72 8.62 17.44
C LEU A 144 1.69 8.59 18.63
N LYS A 145 2.71 7.73 18.55
CA LYS A 145 3.74 7.58 19.59
C LYS A 145 4.46 8.89 19.85
N TYR A 146 4.87 9.60 18.81
CA TYR A 146 5.60 10.87 18.92
C TYR A 146 4.71 12.11 18.87
N LYS A 147 3.39 11.94 18.73
CA LYS A 147 2.40 13.02 18.60
C LYS A 147 2.77 14.02 17.49
N ILE A 148 3.16 13.50 16.33
CA ILE A 148 3.53 14.30 15.16
C ILE A 148 2.29 15.07 14.68
N LYS A 149 2.40 16.39 14.57
CA LYS A 149 1.27 17.28 14.22
C LYS A 149 1.23 17.67 12.75
N GLU A 150 2.34 17.53 12.05
CA GLU A 150 2.48 17.98 10.67
C GLU A 150 3.52 17.13 9.95
N LEU A 151 3.20 16.73 8.72
CA LEU A 151 4.13 16.17 7.75
C LEU A 151 3.98 16.97 6.45
N ASP A 152 5.09 17.47 5.91
CA ASP A 152 5.11 18.13 4.60
C ASP A 152 6.20 17.57 3.68
N THR A 153 5.91 17.59 2.38
CA THR A 153 6.85 17.21 1.31
C THR A 153 6.67 18.14 0.12
N PRO A 154 7.70 18.38 -0.71
CA PRO A 154 7.49 18.91 -2.05
C PRO A 154 6.48 18.04 -2.80
N PHE A 155 5.57 18.66 -3.55
CA PHE A 155 4.47 17.94 -4.17
C PHE A 155 4.97 16.86 -5.12
N ASN A 156 4.49 15.64 -4.88
CA ASN A 156 4.67 14.48 -5.73
C ASN A 156 3.42 13.61 -5.61
N GLU A 157 2.90 13.12 -6.73
CA GLU A 157 1.68 12.29 -6.73
C GLU A 157 1.79 11.03 -5.84
N ARG A 158 2.99 10.47 -5.69
CA ARG A 158 3.25 9.32 -4.81
C ARG A 158 3.09 9.70 -3.34
N PHE A 159 3.71 10.82 -2.92
CA PHE A 159 3.55 11.32 -1.56
C PHE A 159 2.12 11.74 -1.27
N TRP A 160 1.47 12.41 -2.22
CA TRP A 160 0.05 12.75 -2.12
C TRP A 160 -0.81 11.52 -1.86
N HIS A 161 -0.67 10.47 -2.67
CA HIS A 161 -1.42 9.22 -2.47
C HIS A 161 -1.11 8.56 -1.12
N ILE A 162 0.15 8.59 -0.69
CA ILE A 162 0.55 8.02 0.62
C ILE A 162 -0.09 8.82 1.76
N PHE A 163 -0.02 10.14 1.73
CA PHE A 163 -0.65 11.02 2.72
C PHE A 163 -2.17 10.82 2.76
N GLN A 164 -2.83 10.65 1.62
CA GLN A 164 -4.26 10.27 1.59
C GLN A 164 -4.53 8.93 2.28
N THR A 165 -3.62 7.96 2.13
CA THR A 165 -3.76 6.66 2.79
C THR A 165 -3.52 6.78 4.29
N ILE A 166 -2.52 7.56 4.72
CA ILE A 166 -2.25 7.85 6.13
C ILE A 166 -3.43 8.58 6.77
N GLU A 167 -3.96 9.63 6.13
CA GLU A 167 -5.17 10.36 6.55
C GLU A 167 -6.36 9.41 6.74
N GLY A 168 -6.61 8.54 5.76
CA GLY A 168 -7.66 7.52 5.86
C GLY A 168 -7.47 6.57 7.04
N ASN A 169 -6.23 6.19 7.35
CA ASN A 169 -5.90 5.31 8.47
C ASN A 169 -5.90 6.04 9.83
N LEU A 170 -5.55 7.34 9.88
CA LEU A 170 -5.77 8.17 11.07
C LEU A 170 -7.26 8.30 11.41
N SER A 171 -8.11 8.38 10.39
CA SER A 171 -9.57 8.44 10.59
C SER A 171 -10.13 7.16 11.24
N THR A 172 -9.55 5.97 11.00
CA THR A 172 -10.00 4.72 11.66
C THR A 172 -9.72 4.76 13.17
N HIS A 173 -8.68 5.49 13.56
CA HIS A 173 -8.30 5.79 14.94
C HIS A 173 -9.07 6.99 15.53
N LYS A 174 -10.05 7.54 14.80
CA LYS A 174 -10.84 8.73 15.17
C LYS A 174 -9.99 10.00 15.37
N ILE A 175 -8.88 10.10 14.64
CA ILE A 175 -8.01 11.27 14.66
C ILE A 175 -8.34 12.13 13.45
N ALA A 176 -8.66 13.39 13.70
CA ALA A 176 -8.92 14.33 12.63
C ALA A 176 -7.60 14.76 11.98
N SER A 177 -7.55 14.74 10.67
CA SER A 177 -6.42 15.24 9.89
C SER A 177 -6.92 15.93 8.63
N ASP A 178 -6.09 16.80 8.07
CA ASP A 178 -6.39 17.58 6.87
C ASP A 178 -5.19 17.53 5.92
N LEU A 179 -5.35 16.85 4.80
CA LEU A 179 -4.39 16.86 3.69
C LEU A 179 -4.72 17.98 2.71
N LYS A 180 -3.77 18.90 2.53
CA LYS A 180 -3.89 20.03 1.62
C LYS A 180 -2.63 20.25 0.79
N MET A 181 -2.81 20.94 -0.33
CA MET A 181 -1.70 21.50 -1.09
C MET A 181 -1.48 22.94 -0.64
N THR A 182 -0.23 23.29 -0.37
CA THR A 182 0.18 24.67 -0.04
C THR A 182 1.28 25.10 -0.97
N GLU A 183 1.37 26.40 -1.24
CA GLU A 183 2.46 26.99 -2.01
C GLU A 183 3.29 27.85 -1.06
N GLU A 184 4.60 27.60 -1.02
CA GLU A 184 5.54 28.34 -0.19
C GLU A 184 6.82 28.57 -1.00
N ASN A 185 7.20 29.83 -1.20
CA ASN A 185 8.36 30.23 -2.01
C ASN A 185 8.33 29.63 -3.44
N ASP A 186 7.20 29.72 -4.13
CA ASP A 186 6.97 29.16 -5.48
C ASP A 186 7.15 27.63 -5.59
N VAL A 187 7.15 26.93 -4.45
CA VAL A 187 7.19 25.46 -4.38
C VAL A 187 5.85 24.93 -3.88
N LEU A 188 5.19 24.12 -4.70
CA LEU A 188 4.00 23.38 -4.31
C LEU A 188 4.40 22.26 -3.33
N LYS A 189 3.69 22.19 -2.20
CA LYS A 189 3.90 21.20 -1.14
C LYS A 189 2.61 20.41 -0.89
N ALA A 190 2.76 19.13 -0.56
CA ALA A 190 1.72 18.33 0.06
C ALA A 190 1.92 18.40 1.58
N MET A 191 0.89 18.81 2.32
CA MET A 191 0.93 18.98 3.78
C MET A 191 -0.21 18.21 4.43
N LEU A 192 0.13 17.29 5.32
CA LEU A 192 -0.81 16.56 6.18
C LEU A 192 -0.75 17.15 7.59
N GLN A 193 -1.82 17.82 8.01
CA GLN A 193 -1.99 18.33 9.37
C GLN A 193 -2.76 17.32 10.22
N ILE A 194 -2.29 17.06 11.43
CA ILE A 194 -2.79 15.98 12.29
C ILE A 194 -3.19 16.57 13.64
N ASN A 195 -4.49 16.49 13.95
CA ASN A 195 -5.06 17.03 15.19
C ASN A 195 -4.99 15.99 16.30
N ILE A 196 -3.79 15.82 16.85
CA ILE A 196 -3.56 15.01 18.05
C ILE A 196 -3.77 15.91 19.27
N PHE A 197 -4.76 15.54 20.09
CA PHE A 197 -5.21 16.22 21.32
C PHE A 197 -4.07 16.81 22.16
#